data_AF-A0A8T3P021-F1
#
_entry.id   AF-A0A8T3P021-F1
#
_cell.length_a   1.000
_cell.length_b   1.000
_cell.length_c   1.000
_cell.angle_alpha   90.00
_cell.angle_beta   90.00
_cell.angle_gamma   90.00
#
_symmetry.space_group_name_H-M   'P 1'
#
loop_
_entity.id
_entity.type
_entity.pdbx_description
1 polymer ?
#
loop_
_entity_poly.entity_id
_entity_poly.type
_entity_poly.pdbx_seq_one_letter_code
_entity_poly.pdbx_strand_id
1 'polypeptide(L)' 'MPRHPSTPSYYSAGDVPALVRLWLLRLLMPLGCHREFIGQHGFQDDNLAEIVGLGAWVDSSSRDYDSKL' A
#
# COMPACT_ATOMS: atom_id res chain seq x y z
N MET A 1 -6.73 -29.06 1.09
CA MET A 1 -6.83 -27.60 0.97
C MET A 1 -5.92 -27.16 -0.18
N PRO A 2 -6.46 -26.85 -1.37
CA PRO A 2 -5.64 -26.38 -2.47
C PRO A 2 -5.14 -24.97 -2.13
N ARG A 3 -3.81 -24.80 -2.11
CA ARG A 3 -3.17 -23.50 -1.93
C ARG A 3 -3.54 -22.64 -3.13
N HIS A 4 -4.24 -21.53 -2.88
CA HIS A 4 -4.48 -20.54 -3.91
C HIS A 4 -3.12 -20.00 -4.37
N PRO A 5 -2.86 -19.90 -5.68
CA PRO A 5 -1.63 -19.31 -6.18
C PRO A 5 -1.55 -17.87 -5.66
N SER A 6 -0.43 -17.54 -5.03
CA SER A 6 -0.03 -16.16 -4.76
C SER A 6 -0.06 -15.41 -6.08
N THR A 7 -0.98 -14.48 -6.23
CA THR A 7 -0.99 -13.53 -7.34
C THR A 7 0.40 -12.89 -7.39
N PRO A 8 1.10 -12.90 -8.53
CA PRO A 8 2.39 -12.25 -8.64
C PRO A 8 2.18 -10.77 -8.33
N SER A 9 2.82 -10.28 -7.27
CA SER A 9 2.99 -8.85 -7.04
C SER A 9 3.69 -8.30 -8.27
N TYR A 10 2.98 -7.50 -9.06
CA TYR A 10 3.48 -7.08 -10.37
C TYR A 10 4.63 -6.07 -10.27
N TYR A 11 4.88 -5.48 -9.11
CA TYR A 11 6.04 -4.64 -8.82
C TYR A 11 6.36 -4.72 -7.33
N SER A 12 7.49 -5.34 -6.95
CA SER A 12 7.93 -5.24 -5.57
C SER A 12 8.37 -3.81 -5.29
N ALA A 13 8.14 -3.30 -4.08
CA ALA A 13 8.66 -1.99 -3.66
C ALA A 13 10.16 -1.82 -3.95
N GLY A 14 10.93 -2.91 -4.05
CA GLY A 14 12.34 -2.91 -4.45
C GLY A 14 12.60 -2.48 -5.90
N ASP A 15 11.62 -2.67 -6.80
CA ASP A 15 11.78 -2.53 -8.25
C ASP A 15 11.60 -1.08 -8.74
N VAL A 16 10.94 -0.23 -7.93
CA VAL A 16 10.71 1.18 -8.28
C VAL A 16 11.91 2.02 -7.86
N PRO A 17 12.57 2.76 -8.78
CA PRO A 17 13.72 3.60 -8.42
C PRO A 17 13.38 4.61 -7.32
N ALA A 18 14.31 4.83 -6.38
CA ALA A 18 14.10 5.75 -5.26
C ALA A 18 13.71 7.17 -5.71
N LEU A 19 14.26 7.61 -6.85
CA LEU A 19 13.88 8.88 -7.48
C LEU A 19 12.39 8.91 -7.84
N VAL A 20 11.86 7.85 -8.45
CA VAL A 20 10.45 7.76 -8.85
C VAL A 20 9.53 7.78 -7.62
N ARG A 21 9.88 7.04 -6.56
CA ARG A 21 9.14 7.08 -5.28
C ARG A 21 9.08 8.48 -4.70
N LEU A 22 10.20 9.19 -4.70
CA LEU A 22 10.28 10.57 -4.23
C LEU A 22 9.38 11.52 -5.05
N TRP A 23 9.35 11.35 -6.38
CA TRP A 23 8.47 12.15 -7.23
C TRP A 23 7.00 11.82 -7.00
N LEU A 24 6.63 10.55 -6.84
CA LEU A 24 5.27 10.14 -6.50
C LEU A 24 4.81 10.79 -5.18
N LEU A 25 5.62 10.69 -4.12
CA LEU A 25 5.34 11.33 -2.83
C LEU A 25 5.20 12.85 -2.97
N ARG A 26 6.07 13.48 -3.77
CA ARG A 26 6.01 14.92 -4.03
C ARG A 26 4.81 15.36 -4.85
N LEU A 27 4.22 14.49 -5.67
CA LEU A 27 3.02 14.80 -6.43
C LEU A 27 1.74 14.69 -5.57
N LEU A 28 1.73 13.83 -4.56
CA LEU A 28 0.58 13.67 -3.65
C LEU A 28 0.22 14.95 -2.87
N MET A 29 1.22 15.79 -2.59
CA MET A 29 1.02 17.06 -1.89
C MET A 29 0.34 18.14 -2.74
N PRO A 30 0.93 18.60 -3.87
CA PRO A 30 0.37 19.68 -4.68
C PRO A 30 -0.94 19.28 -5.37
N LEU A 31 -1.14 18.00 -5.67
CA LEU A 31 -2.39 17.51 -6.27
C LEU A 31 -3.50 17.30 -5.21
N GLY A 32 -3.19 17.44 -3.92
CA GLY A 32 -4.16 17.19 -2.84
C GLY A 32 -4.47 15.71 -2.60
N CYS A 33 -3.91 14.78 -3.39
CA CYS A 33 -4.16 13.35 -3.30
C CYS A 33 -3.77 12.75 -1.94
N HIS A 34 -2.88 13.38 -1.16
CA HIS A 34 -2.58 12.96 0.22
C HIS A 34 -3.84 12.90 1.12
N ARG A 35 -4.85 13.75 0.86
CA ARG A 35 -6.11 13.81 1.62
C ARG A 35 -7.00 12.61 1.36
N GLU A 36 -6.90 12.06 0.15
CA GLU A 36 -7.61 10.86 -0.24
C GLU A 36 -6.78 9.65 0.16
N PHE A 37 -5.48 9.64 -0.14
CA PHE A 37 -4.58 8.52 0.10
C PHE A 37 -4.43 8.13 1.57
N ILE A 38 -4.42 9.10 2.50
CA ILE A 38 -4.29 8.85 3.94
C ILE A 38 -5.67 8.92 4.59
N GLY A 39 -6.20 7.78 5.00
CA GLY A 39 -7.45 7.65 5.74
C GLY A 39 -7.25 7.61 7.26
N GLN A 40 -8.36 7.66 8.01
CA GLN A 40 -8.35 7.61 9.48
C GLN A 40 -7.76 6.30 10.04
N HIS A 41 -7.81 5.21 9.28
CA HIS A 41 -7.41 3.87 9.73
C HIS A 41 -6.29 3.24 8.87
N GLY A 42 -5.61 4.01 8.02
CA GLY A 42 -4.56 3.49 7.15
C GLY A 42 -4.48 4.20 5.79
N PHE A 43 -3.90 3.52 4.81
CA PHE A 43 -3.88 3.98 3.43
C PHE A 43 -5.15 3.54 2.70
N GLN A 44 -5.62 4.34 1.74
CA GLN A 44 -6.72 3.91 0.86
C GLN A 44 -6.28 2.89 -0.19
N ASP A 45 -4.99 2.82 -0.47
CA ASP A 45 -4.40 1.87 -1.41
C ASP A 45 -3.07 1.37 -0.84
N ASP A 46 -3.13 0.17 -0.25
CA ASP A 46 -1.98 -0.48 0.36
C ASP A 46 -0.92 -0.89 -0.68
N ASN A 47 -1.33 -1.22 -1.91
CA ASN A 47 -0.41 -1.54 -2.99
C ASN A 47 0.36 -0.27 -3.42
N LEU A 48 -0.33 0.87 -3.51
CA LEU A 48 0.33 2.16 -3.73
C LEU A 48 1.28 2.49 -2.57
N ALA A 49 0.88 2.24 -1.32
CA ALA A 49 1.73 2.41 -0.14
C ALA A 49 3.00 1.55 -0.21
N GLU A 50 2.90 0.29 -0.63
CA GLU A 50 4.07 -0.56 -0.89
C GLU A 50 4.98 0.06 -1.96
N ILE A 51 4.41 0.44 -3.11
CA ILE A 51 5.14 1.04 -4.24
C ILE A 51 5.92 2.29 -3.84
N VAL A 52 5.33 3.17 -3.01
CA VAL A 52 6.00 4.39 -2.53
C VAL A 52 6.95 4.15 -1.36
N GLY A 53 7.10 2.90 -0.89
CA GLY A 53 8.00 2.52 0.20
C GLY A 53 7.43 2.69 1.60
N LEU A 54 6.10 2.85 1.72
CA LEU A 54 5.35 2.92 2.98
C LEU A 54 4.76 1.56 3.39
N GLY A 55 5.10 0.47 2.68
CA GLY A 55 4.61 -0.88 2.95
C GLY A 55 4.85 -1.37 4.39
N ALA A 56 5.85 -0.85 5.10
CA ALA A 56 6.08 -1.16 6.51
C ALA A 56 4.97 -0.66 7.45
N TRP A 57 4.11 0.25 6.97
CA TRP A 57 2.97 0.80 7.72
C TRP A 57 1.63 0.26 7.24
N VAL A 58 1.63 -0.54 6.16
CA VAL A 58 0.47 -1.36 5.80
C VAL A 58 0.39 -2.45 6.86
N ASP A 59 -0.69 -2.46 7.63
CA ASP A 59 -0.88 -3.45 8.69
C ASP A 59 -0.95 -4.85 8.06
N SER A 60 0.11 -5.64 8.26
CA SER A 60 0.17 -7.04 7.82
C SER A 60 -0.86 -7.93 8.52
N SER A 61 -1.47 -7.45 9.62
CA SER A 61 -2.65 -8.09 10.14
C SER A 61 -3.83 -7.71 9.25
N SER A 62 -4.04 -8.55 8.24
CA SER A 62 -5.40 -8.99 7.94
C SER A 62 -5.98 -9.42 9.28
N ARG A 63 -6.58 -8.48 10.02
CA ARG A 63 -7.40 -8.80 11.16
C ARG A 63 -8.49 -9.65 10.56
N ASP A 64 -8.32 -10.96 10.65
CA ASP A 64 -9.38 -11.92 10.46
C ASP A 64 -10.54 -11.35 11.25
N TYR A 65 -11.51 -10.80 10.54
CA TYR A 65 -12.70 -10.24 11.14
C TYR A 65 -13.42 -11.45 11.71
N ASP A 66 -13.17 -11.77 12.98
CA ASP A 66 -13.84 -12.86 13.65
C ASP A 66 -15.30 -12.42 13.82
N SER A 67 -16.09 -12.75 12.81
CA SER A 67 -17.51 -12.43 12.73
C SER A 67 -18.35 -13.31 13.66
N LYS A 68 -17.73 -14.04 14.58
CA LYS A 68 -18.45 -14.77 15.62
C LYS A 68 -18.76 -13.86 16.80
N LEU A 69 -19.98 -13.34 16.74
CA LEU A 69 -20.87 -13.14 17.90
C LEU A 69 -20.85 -14.34 18.85
#